data_AF-A0A925V7R4-F1
#
_entry.id   AF-A0A925V7R4-F1
#
_cell.length_a   1.000
_cell.length_b   1.000
_cell.length_c   1.000
_cell.angle_alpha   90.00
_cell.angle_beta   90.00
_cell.angle_gamma   90.00
#
_symmetry.space_group_name_H-M   'P 1'
#
loop_
_entity.id
_entity.type
_entity.pdbx_description
1 polymer ?
#
loop_
_entity_poly.entity_id
_entity_poly.type
_entity_poly.pdbx_seq_one_letter_code
_entity_poly.pdbx_strand_id
1 'polypeptide(L)'
;MVDRDAELDADLDRADALRTGLAALGEPEPLRSDDLLRAEGTLRAFQGARRRRTKLRAAWMGSVSAVAAVLVLGWWSLSRVQVLSIEVSEGVLELQQDRLALGDAVPTGEWIDIAEGRACMRIAARDLCGERGTRLRFDASGGLELAHGRVRMDDGLRLTTVLGTIAADRGALDLEIDELGTVTVHEGSATLHGAATDTELGHGTHVLAPPQLGRQEGLDVDAVQPVLE
;
A
#
# COMPACT_ATOMS: atom_id res chain seq x y z
N MET A 1 46.10 66.13 -1.31
CA MET A 1 46.36 66.18 -2.76
C MET A 1 47.48 65.20 -3.00
N VAL A 2 47.17 63.99 -3.48
CA VAL A 2 48.20 63.00 -3.81
C VAL A 2 48.73 63.36 -5.20
N ASP A 3 50.05 63.42 -5.31
CA ASP A 3 50.79 63.86 -6.50
C ASP A 3 50.59 62.83 -7.63
N ARG A 4 49.54 63.06 -8.41
CA ARG A 4 49.07 62.15 -9.48
C ARG A 4 50.13 61.91 -10.56
N ASP A 5 51.09 62.82 -10.66
CA ASP A 5 52.20 62.73 -11.59
C ASP A 5 53.23 61.67 -11.15
N ALA A 6 53.45 61.49 -9.84
CA ALA A 6 54.37 60.48 -9.32
C ALA A 6 53.84 59.03 -9.45
N GLU A 7 52.52 58.85 -9.42
CA GLU A 7 51.89 57.53 -9.62
C GLU A 7 51.90 57.13 -11.11
N LEU A 8 51.74 58.11 -12.02
CA LEU A 8 51.80 57.89 -13.46
C LEU A 8 53.22 57.50 -13.92
N ASP A 9 54.25 58.15 -13.39
CA ASP A 9 55.64 57.82 -13.72
C ASP A 9 56.01 56.41 -13.24
N ALA A 10 55.56 56.01 -12.05
CA ALA A 10 55.81 54.67 -11.52
C ALA A 10 55.14 53.55 -12.33
N ASP A 11 53.97 53.82 -12.91
CA ASP A 11 53.27 52.86 -13.78
C ASP A 11 53.88 52.79 -15.18
N LEU A 12 54.41 53.89 -15.71
CA LEU A 12 55.15 53.90 -16.97
C LEU A 12 56.46 53.11 -16.86
N ASP A 13 57.21 53.30 -15.79
CA ASP A 13 58.44 52.53 -15.53
C ASP A 13 58.16 51.02 -15.40
N ARG A 14 57.03 50.66 -14.79
CA ARG A 14 56.61 49.27 -14.63
C ARG A 14 56.18 48.65 -15.97
N ALA A 15 55.50 49.42 -16.83
CA ALA A 15 55.12 49.00 -18.17
C ALA A 15 56.36 48.80 -19.06
N ASP A 16 57.36 49.68 -18.96
CA ASP A 16 58.57 49.57 -19.77
C ASP A 16 59.44 48.39 -19.31
N ALA A 17 59.55 48.16 -17.99
CA ALA A 17 60.21 46.97 -17.46
C ALA A 17 59.57 45.65 -17.94
N LEU A 18 58.22 45.60 -18.02
CA LEU A 18 57.50 44.45 -18.57
C LEU A 18 57.75 44.28 -20.07
N ARG A 19 57.78 45.37 -20.82
CA ARG A 19 58.06 45.37 -22.26
C ARG A 19 59.49 44.92 -22.56
N THR A 20 60.48 45.38 -21.80
CA THR A 20 61.86 44.93 -21.92
C THR A 20 62.02 43.46 -21.51
N GLY A 21 61.33 43.02 -20.45
CA GLY A 21 61.28 41.61 -20.04
C GLY A 21 60.68 40.69 -21.10
N LEU A 22 59.62 41.13 -21.80
CA LEU A 22 59.02 40.42 -22.93
C LEU A 22 59.91 40.39 -24.17
N ALA A 23 60.62 41.48 -24.47
CA ALA A 23 61.56 41.52 -25.59
C ALA A 23 62.79 40.62 -25.35
N ALA A 24 63.19 40.43 -24.09
CA ALA A 24 64.28 39.54 -23.71
C ALA A 24 63.92 38.04 -23.80
N LEU A 25 62.63 37.69 -23.84
CA LEU A 25 62.17 36.29 -23.95
C LEU A 25 62.31 35.71 -25.38
N GLY A 26 62.77 36.52 -26.35
CA GLY A 26 62.98 36.10 -27.73
C GLY A 26 61.68 35.72 -28.45
N GLU A 27 61.75 35.57 -29.77
CA GLU A 27 60.63 34.96 -30.50
C GLU A 27 60.57 33.47 -30.14
N PRO A 28 59.38 32.92 -29.81
CA PRO A 28 59.25 31.50 -29.51
C PRO A 28 59.71 30.69 -30.71
N GLU A 29 60.69 29.82 -30.50
CA GLU A 29 61.23 28.93 -31.53
C GLU A 29 60.06 28.16 -32.19
N PRO A 30 59.94 28.15 -33.52
CA PRO A 30 58.80 27.52 -34.19
C PRO A 30 58.76 26.04 -33.81
N LEU A 31 57.65 25.65 -33.17
CA LEU A 31 57.39 24.28 -32.75
C LEU A 31 57.55 23.34 -33.93
N ARG A 32 58.47 22.39 -33.83
CA ARG A 32 58.72 21.39 -34.87
C ARG A 32 57.45 20.56 -35.10
N SER A 33 57.14 20.27 -36.36
CA SER A 33 55.96 19.52 -36.77
C SER A 33 55.79 18.19 -36.03
N ASP A 34 56.91 17.56 -35.66
CA ASP A 34 56.93 16.28 -34.95
C ASP A 34 56.43 16.39 -33.50
N ASP A 35 56.67 17.54 -32.86
CA ASP A 35 56.18 17.83 -31.51
C ASP A 35 54.69 18.16 -31.50
N LEU A 36 54.20 18.81 -32.55
CA LEU A 36 52.76 19.04 -32.78
C LEU A 36 52.00 17.71 -32.97
N LEU A 37 52.54 16.80 -33.79
CA LEU A 37 51.92 15.49 -34.03
C LEU A 37 51.92 14.60 -32.77
N ARG A 38 52.96 14.67 -31.94
CA ARG A 38 53.00 13.99 -30.62
C ARG A 38 51.99 14.58 -29.62
N ALA A 39 51.89 15.90 -29.55
CA ALA A 39 50.93 16.57 -28.69
C ALA A 39 49.49 16.26 -29.08
N GLU A 40 49.19 16.20 -30.39
CA GLU A 40 47.86 15.87 -30.89
C GLU A 40 47.49 14.39 -30.64
N GLY A 41 48.46 13.47 -30.77
CA GLY A 41 48.31 12.06 -30.45
C GLY A 41 48.00 11.82 -28.96
N THR A 42 48.69 12.52 -28.06
CA THR A 42 48.46 12.42 -26.61
C THR A 42 47.12 13.03 -26.19
N LEU A 43 46.70 14.15 -26.79
CA LEU A 43 45.37 14.76 -26.56
C LEU A 43 44.23 13.83 -26.97
N ARG A 44 44.33 13.16 -28.13
CA ARG A 44 43.31 12.18 -28.57
C ARG A 44 43.25 10.96 -27.65
N ALA A 45 44.38 10.48 -27.14
CA ALA A 45 44.44 9.38 -26.18
C ALA A 45 43.78 9.74 -24.83
N PHE A 46 44.03 10.95 -24.31
CA PHE A 46 43.40 11.43 -23.07
C PHE A 46 41.89 11.65 -23.22
N GLN A 47 41.42 12.18 -24.35
CA GLN A 47 39.99 12.36 -24.62
C GLN A 47 39.26 11.01 -24.75
N GLY A 48 39.89 10.01 -25.37
CA GLY A 48 39.39 8.64 -25.45
C GLY A 48 39.27 7.96 -24.07
N ALA A 49 40.27 8.14 -23.20
CA ALA A 49 40.26 7.61 -21.83
C ALA A 49 39.19 8.28 -20.94
N ARG A 50 38.94 9.59 -21.12
CA ARG A 50 37.95 10.36 -20.36
C ARG A 50 36.51 9.93 -20.69
N ARG A 51 36.20 9.62 -21.96
CA ARG A 51 34.88 9.11 -22.38
C ARG A 51 34.54 7.70 -21.87
N ARG A 52 35.54 6.86 -21.62
CA ARG A 52 35.32 5.50 -21.06
C ARG A 52 35.01 5.54 -19.55
N ARG A 53 35.65 6.43 -18.79
CA ARG A 53 35.44 6.56 -17.33
C ARG A 53 34.09 7.18 -16.95
N THR A 54 33.52 8.08 -17.76
CA THR A 54 32.21 8.70 -17.48
C THR A 54 31.04 7.74 -17.73
N LYS A 55 31.12 6.89 -18.77
CA LYS A 55 30.08 5.89 -19.05
C LYS A 55 29.94 4.83 -17.96
N LEU A 56 31.06 4.38 -17.39
CA LEU A 56 31.07 3.42 -16.28
C LEU A 56 30.45 4.00 -14.99
N ARG A 57 30.70 5.29 -14.69
CA ARG A 57 30.11 5.96 -13.52
C ARG A 57 28.61 6.25 -13.71
N ALA A 58 28.18 6.63 -14.91
CA ALA A 58 26.76 6.86 -15.19
C ALA A 58 25.94 5.55 -15.12
N ALA A 59 26.49 4.44 -15.61
CA ALA A 59 25.84 3.12 -15.49
C ALA A 59 25.72 2.67 -14.03
N TRP A 60 26.76 2.89 -13.21
CA TRP A 60 26.73 2.60 -11.77
C TRP A 60 25.75 3.48 -10.99
N MET A 61 25.68 4.78 -11.29
CA MET A 61 24.70 5.67 -10.66
C MET A 61 23.27 5.34 -11.10
N GLY A 62 23.07 4.93 -12.35
CA GLY A 62 21.78 4.49 -12.87
C GLY A 62 21.29 3.20 -12.22
N SER A 63 22.17 2.20 -12.02
CA SER A 63 21.80 0.95 -11.36
C SER A 63 21.48 1.14 -9.87
N VAL A 64 22.28 1.94 -9.15
CA VAL A 64 22.02 2.24 -7.73
C VAL A 64 20.70 3.01 -7.55
N SER A 65 20.41 3.96 -8.44
CA SER A 65 19.15 4.72 -8.39
C SER A 65 17.94 3.84 -8.74
N ALA A 66 18.07 2.92 -9.70
CA ALA A 66 17.02 1.96 -10.03
C ALA A 66 16.75 0.98 -8.88
N VAL A 67 17.80 0.46 -8.23
CA VAL A 67 17.66 -0.41 -7.05
C VAL A 67 17.03 0.35 -5.88
N ALA A 68 17.44 1.61 -5.65
CA ALA A 68 16.85 2.46 -4.63
C ALA A 68 15.37 2.77 -4.92
N ALA A 69 15.01 3.06 -6.17
CA ALA A 69 13.63 3.29 -6.58
C ALA A 69 12.76 2.02 -6.43
N VAL A 70 13.29 0.85 -6.81
CA VAL A 70 12.61 -0.44 -6.60
C VAL A 70 12.46 -0.76 -5.12
N LEU A 71 13.44 -0.44 -4.29
CA LEU A 71 13.34 -0.61 -2.84
C LEU A 71 12.32 0.34 -2.21
N VAL A 72 12.26 1.61 -2.65
CA VAL A 72 11.28 2.58 -2.15
C VAL A 72 9.88 2.23 -2.61
N LEU A 73 9.69 1.85 -3.89
CA LEU A 73 8.41 1.41 -4.42
C LEU A 73 7.99 0.06 -3.81
N GLY A 74 8.93 -0.86 -3.61
CA GLY A 74 8.71 -2.13 -2.91
C GLY A 74 8.33 -1.92 -1.45
N TRP A 75 9.01 -1.03 -0.73
CA TRP A 75 8.69 -0.67 0.64
C TRP A 75 7.31 -0.01 0.75
N TRP A 76 6.95 0.89 -0.17
CA TRP A 76 5.62 1.48 -0.24
C TRP A 76 4.53 0.45 -0.58
N SER A 77 4.84 -0.54 -1.42
CA SER A 77 3.96 -1.67 -1.72
C SER A 77 3.75 -2.57 -0.49
N LEU A 78 4.81 -2.93 0.23
CA LEU A 78 4.71 -3.73 1.45
C LEU A 78 3.99 -2.98 2.58
N SER A 79 4.16 -1.67 2.68
CA SER A 79 3.47 -0.85 3.71
C SER A 79 1.95 -0.77 3.51
N ARG A 80 1.46 -1.05 2.30
CA ARG A 80 0.02 -1.11 2.00
C ARG A 80 -0.56 -2.51 2.14
N VAL A 81 0.28 -3.54 2.21
CA VAL A 81 -0.11 -4.86 2.67
C VAL A 81 0.08 -4.86 4.18
N GLN A 82 -0.76 -4.12 4.90
CA GLN A 82 -1.02 -4.50 6.28
C GLN A 82 -1.66 -5.88 6.20
N VAL A 83 -0.84 -6.93 6.33
CA VAL A 83 -1.32 -8.26 6.68
C VAL A 83 -1.96 -8.05 8.04
N LEU A 84 -3.27 -7.80 8.04
CA LEU A 84 -4.11 -7.93 9.21
C LEU A 84 -3.89 -9.38 9.66
N SER A 85 -3.01 -9.59 10.64
CA SER A 85 -2.78 -10.90 11.22
C SER A 85 -4.03 -11.24 12.01
N ILE A 86 -4.86 -12.09 11.42
CA ILE A 86 -6.05 -12.62 12.05
C ILE A 86 -5.59 -13.84 12.84
N GLU A 87 -5.72 -13.76 14.16
CA GLU A 87 -5.24 -14.80 15.07
C GLU A 87 -6.43 -15.44 15.78
N VAL A 88 -6.37 -16.74 16.01
CA VAL A 88 -7.31 -17.42 16.91
C VAL A 88 -7.05 -16.95 18.34
N SER A 89 -8.04 -16.30 18.97
CA SER A 89 -7.96 -15.81 20.35
C SER A 89 -8.60 -16.76 21.36
N GLU A 90 -9.54 -17.60 20.94
CA GLU A 90 -10.18 -18.62 21.77
C GLU A 90 -10.78 -19.75 20.91
N GLY A 91 -10.84 -20.97 21.45
CA GLY A 91 -11.52 -22.10 20.83
C GLY A 91 -10.70 -22.83 19.75
N VAL A 92 -11.39 -23.64 18.96
CA VAL A 92 -10.81 -24.43 17.86
C VAL A 92 -11.59 -24.14 16.59
N LEU A 93 -10.87 -23.84 15.51
CA LEU A 93 -11.44 -23.66 14.18
C LEU A 93 -11.05 -24.84 13.30
N GLU A 94 -12.00 -25.36 12.51
CA GLU A 94 -11.71 -26.42 11.54
C GLU A 94 -11.65 -25.82 10.13
N LEU A 95 -10.54 -26.09 9.44
CA LEU A 95 -10.28 -25.68 8.08
C LEU A 95 -10.19 -26.93 7.21
N GLN A 96 -11.30 -27.35 6.60
CA GLN A 96 -11.45 -28.60 5.82
C GLN A 96 -10.96 -29.88 6.52
N GLN A 97 -9.64 -30.07 6.62
CA GLN A 97 -8.96 -31.24 7.21
C GLN A 97 -7.92 -30.87 8.28
N ASP A 98 -7.66 -29.58 8.50
CA ASP A 98 -6.74 -29.09 9.53
C ASP A 98 -7.51 -28.41 10.68
N ARG A 99 -6.92 -28.46 11.87
CA ARG A 99 -7.43 -27.78 13.07
C ARG A 99 -6.48 -26.63 13.42
N LEU A 100 -7.01 -25.42 13.48
CA LEU A 100 -6.27 -24.24 13.93
C LEU A 100 -6.40 -24.13 15.45
N ALA A 101 -5.26 -24.03 16.11
CA ALA A 101 -5.13 -23.85 17.54
C ALA A 101 -5.04 -22.36 17.91
N LEU A 102 -5.06 -22.09 19.21
CA LEU A 102 -4.88 -20.76 19.77
C LEU A 102 -3.58 -20.12 19.29
N GLY A 103 -3.67 -18.89 18.78
CA GLY A 103 -2.53 -18.12 18.26
C GLY A 103 -2.13 -18.44 16.83
N ASP A 104 -2.77 -19.42 16.19
CA ASP A 104 -2.53 -19.70 14.77
C ASP A 104 -3.10 -18.57 13.90
N ALA A 105 -2.39 -18.29 12.81
CA ALA A 105 -2.84 -17.36 11.80
C ALA A 105 -3.95 -18.00 10.97
N VAL A 106 -5.04 -17.27 10.78
CA VAL A 106 -6.17 -17.73 9.98
C VAL A 106 -5.89 -17.45 8.49
N PRO A 107 -6.00 -18.46 7.60
CA PRO A 107 -5.73 -18.27 6.19
C PRO A 107 -6.82 -17.42 5.52
N THR A 108 -6.41 -16.52 4.62
CA THR A 108 -7.32 -15.72 3.80
C THR A 108 -7.76 -16.50 2.56
N GLY A 109 -9.02 -16.37 2.18
CA GLY A 109 -9.62 -16.90 0.95
C GLY A 109 -10.36 -18.22 1.14
N GLU A 110 -10.16 -18.91 2.26
CA GLU A 110 -10.75 -20.21 2.56
C GLU A 110 -11.93 -20.10 3.52
N TRP A 111 -12.90 -21.02 3.37
CA TRP A 111 -14.02 -21.15 4.29
C TRP A 111 -13.61 -21.98 5.50
N ILE A 112 -14.00 -21.50 6.68
CA ILE A 112 -13.70 -22.05 7.99
C ILE A 112 -15.03 -22.39 8.66
N ASP A 113 -15.09 -23.57 9.24
CA ASP A 113 -16.25 -24.04 9.99
C ASP A 113 -15.91 -24.10 11.49
N ILE A 114 -16.81 -23.56 12.31
CA ILE A 114 -16.72 -23.70 13.77
C ILE A 114 -17.42 -25.01 14.16
N ALA A 115 -16.62 -26.07 14.29
CA ALA A 115 -17.15 -27.41 14.52
C ALA A 115 -17.65 -27.62 15.96
N GLU A 116 -16.99 -27.00 16.95
CA GLU A 116 -17.23 -27.26 18.37
C GLU A 116 -17.30 -25.97 19.20
N GLY A 117 -18.32 -25.88 20.06
CA GLY A 117 -18.44 -24.83 21.07
C GLY A 117 -18.53 -23.42 20.49
N ARG A 118 -17.65 -22.54 20.99
CA ARG A 118 -17.49 -21.16 20.55
C ARG A 118 -16.02 -20.96 20.22
N ALA A 119 -15.73 -20.26 19.12
CA ALA A 119 -14.38 -19.87 18.75
C ALA A 119 -14.33 -18.36 18.50
N CYS A 120 -13.25 -17.72 18.95
CA CYS A 120 -13.01 -16.29 18.78
C CYS A 120 -11.74 -16.06 17.99
N MET A 121 -11.78 -15.04 17.13
CA MET A 121 -10.68 -14.57 16.31
C MET A 121 -10.49 -13.09 16.55
N ARG A 122 -9.23 -12.66 16.57
CA ARG A 122 -8.86 -11.27 16.76
C ARG A 122 -8.40 -10.66 15.45
N ILE A 123 -9.12 -9.63 15.00
CA ILE A 123 -8.93 -8.93 13.74
C ILE A 123 -8.69 -7.46 14.06
N ALA A 124 -7.53 -6.89 13.71
CA ALA A 124 -7.24 -5.48 13.98
C ALA A 124 -7.43 -5.05 15.46
N ALA A 125 -7.13 -5.94 16.42
CA ALA A 125 -7.41 -5.76 17.86
C ALA A 125 -8.90 -5.70 18.26
N ARG A 126 -9.79 -6.23 17.41
CA ARG A 126 -11.23 -6.44 17.65
C ARG A 126 -11.55 -7.91 17.66
N ASP A 127 -12.51 -8.32 18.48
CA ASP A 127 -12.90 -9.72 18.56
C ASP A 127 -14.12 -10.02 17.68
N LEU A 128 -14.05 -11.17 17.02
CA LEU A 128 -15.14 -11.83 16.33
C LEU A 128 -15.26 -13.24 16.91
N CYS A 129 -16.41 -13.56 17.48
CA CYS A 129 -16.69 -14.88 18.01
C CYS A 129 -17.84 -15.52 17.25
N GLY A 130 -17.68 -16.76 16.81
CA GLY A 130 -18.77 -17.54 16.26
C GLY A 130 -19.10 -18.76 17.12
N GLU A 131 -20.34 -19.20 17.03
CA GLU A 131 -20.81 -20.44 17.66
C GLU A 131 -20.68 -21.64 16.71
N ARG A 132 -20.94 -22.83 17.25
CA ARG A 132 -20.97 -24.07 16.48
C ARG A 132 -21.91 -23.95 15.28
N GLY A 133 -21.46 -24.43 14.12
CA GLY A 133 -22.22 -24.39 12.87
C GLY A 133 -22.04 -23.08 12.10
N THR A 134 -21.25 -22.14 12.61
CA THR A 134 -20.89 -20.93 11.88
C THR A 134 -19.85 -21.23 10.82
N ARG A 135 -20.10 -20.70 9.62
CA ARG A 135 -19.22 -20.82 8.45
C ARG A 135 -18.83 -19.45 7.92
N LEU A 136 -17.55 -19.12 8.03
CA LEU A 136 -17.00 -17.81 7.71
C LEU A 136 -15.72 -17.90 6.88
N ARG A 137 -15.37 -16.80 6.21
CA ARG A 137 -14.20 -16.66 5.34
C ARG A 137 -13.62 -15.27 5.53
N PHE A 138 -12.30 -15.15 5.42
CA PHE A 138 -11.63 -13.85 5.31
C PHE A 138 -11.25 -13.60 3.86
N ASP A 139 -11.67 -12.49 3.28
CA ASP A 139 -11.27 -12.13 1.92
C ASP A 139 -9.81 -11.61 1.88
N ALA A 140 -9.26 -11.45 0.67
CA ALA A 140 -7.88 -11.00 0.47
C ALA A 140 -7.62 -9.55 0.92
N SER A 141 -8.67 -8.76 1.14
CA SER A 141 -8.61 -7.39 1.68
C SER A 141 -8.74 -7.34 3.20
N GLY A 142 -8.93 -8.49 3.86
CA GLY A 142 -9.20 -8.58 5.30
C GLY A 142 -10.67 -8.34 5.67
N GLY A 143 -11.57 -8.33 4.68
CA GLY A 143 -13.00 -8.32 4.90
C GLY A 143 -13.47 -9.68 5.41
N LEU A 144 -14.51 -9.67 6.24
CA LEU A 144 -15.10 -10.86 6.82
C LEU A 144 -16.35 -11.24 6.02
N GLU A 145 -16.43 -12.47 5.57
CA GLU A 145 -17.59 -13.03 4.89
C GLU A 145 -18.25 -14.11 5.75
N LEU A 146 -19.58 -14.05 5.89
CA LEU A 146 -20.36 -15.07 6.59
C LEU A 146 -21.33 -15.74 5.62
N ALA A 147 -21.26 -17.07 5.56
CA ALA A 147 -22.23 -17.87 4.82
C ALA A 147 -23.50 -18.10 5.66
N HIS A 148 -23.32 -18.57 6.89
CA HIS A 148 -24.39 -18.80 7.86
C HIS A 148 -23.83 -19.02 9.27
N GLY A 149 -24.71 -19.02 10.25
CA GLY A 149 -24.46 -19.24 11.67
C GLY A 149 -24.51 -17.98 12.51
N ARG A 150 -24.22 -18.15 13.81
CA ARG A 150 -24.26 -17.08 14.80
C ARG A 150 -22.88 -16.51 15.07
N VAL A 151 -22.80 -15.19 15.08
CA VAL A 151 -21.57 -14.43 15.33
C VAL A 151 -21.83 -13.24 16.25
N ARG A 152 -20.90 -13.02 17.17
CA ARG A 152 -20.75 -11.78 17.93
C ARG A 152 -19.52 -11.05 17.43
N MET A 153 -19.67 -9.80 17.00
CA MET A 153 -18.56 -8.96 16.53
C MET A 153 -18.48 -7.64 17.28
N ASP A 154 -17.26 -7.17 17.50
CA ASP A 154 -16.99 -5.85 18.08
C ASP A 154 -17.27 -4.70 17.09
N ASP A 155 -17.34 -3.48 17.65
CA ASP A 155 -17.53 -2.27 16.87
C ASP A 155 -16.39 -2.02 15.87
N GLY A 156 -16.76 -1.59 14.66
CA GLY A 156 -15.81 -1.32 13.58
C GLY A 156 -15.49 -2.52 12.68
N LEU A 157 -15.99 -3.72 13.01
CA LEU A 157 -15.99 -4.85 12.10
C LEU A 157 -17.16 -4.77 11.11
N ARG A 158 -16.94 -5.30 9.90
CA ARG A 158 -17.93 -5.36 8.83
C ARG A 158 -18.05 -6.80 8.35
N LEU A 159 -19.29 -7.24 8.17
CA LEU A 159 -19.63 -8.59 7.78
C LEU A 159 -20.30 -8.59 6.42
N THR A 160 -19.64 -9.14 5.41
CA THR A 160 -20.21 -9.33 4.08
C THR A 160 -20.98 -10.64 4.03
N THR A 161 -22.17 -10.62 3.46
CA THR A 161 -23.07 -11.76 3.31
C THR A 161 -23.58 -11.81 1.88
N VAL A 162 -24.36 -12.83 1.53
CA VAL A 162 -25.05 -12.89 0.22
C VAL A 162 -26.04 -11.74 0.00
N LEU A 163 -26.47 -11.06 1.07
CA LEU A 163 -27.48 -10.00 1.04
C LEU A 163 -26.87 -8.60 0.93
N GLY A 164 -25.62 -8.45 1.37
CA GLY A 164 -24.94 -7.16 1.48
C GLY A 164 -23.92 -7.14 2.61
N THR A 165 -23.43 -5.95 2.93
CA THR A 165 -22.48 -5.74 4.03
C THR A 165 -23.19 -5.24 5.27
N ILE A 166 -23.11 -5.98 6.37
CA ILE A 166 -23.63 -5.61 7.69
C ILE A 166 -22.53 -4.91 8.47
N ALA A 167 -22.82 -3.73 9.02
CA ALA A 167 -21.93 -3.00 9.92
C ALA A 167 -22.65 -2.70 11.23
N ALA A 168 -22.00 -2.96 12.37
CA ALA A 168 -22.54 -2.57 13.67
C ALA A 168 -22.56 -1.04 13.80
N ASP A 169 -23.67 -0.46 14.23
CA ASP A 169 -23.78 1.00 14.35
C ASP A 169 -23.01 1.50 15.59
N ARG A 170 -23.13 0.78 16.71
CA ARG A 170 -22.43 1.05 17.98
C ARG A 170 -22.28 -0.23 18.82
N GLY A 171 -21.12 -0.38 19.44
CA GLY A 171 -20.86 -1.46 20.38
C GLY A 171 -20.77 -2.83 19.70
N ALA A 172 -20.84 -3.88 20.52
CA ALA A 172 -20.84 -5.25 20.03
C ALA A 172 -22.22 -5.59 19.41
N LEU A 173 -22.19 -6.37 18.34
CA LEU A 173 -23.35 -6.88 17.63
C LEU A 173 -23.36 -8.41 17.71
N ASP A 174 -24.45 -8.99 18.16
CA ASP A 174 -24.69 -10.44 18.15
C ASP A 174 -25.81 -10.72 17.15
N LEU A 175 -25.50 -11.44 16.08
CA LEU A 175 -26.44 -11.78 15.02
C LEU A 175 -26.28 -13.22 14.55
N GLU A 176 -27.33 -13.72 13.94
CA GLU A 176 -27.39 -15.04 13.33
C GLU A 176 -27.93 -14.93 11.91
N ILE A 177 -27.31 -15.63 10.97
CA ILE A 177 -27.76 -15.71 9.60
C ILE A 177 -28.03 -17.17 9.26
N ASP A 178 -29.24 -17.48 8.83
CA ASP A 178 -29.56 -18.83 8.36
C ASP A 178 -29.16 -19.04 6.88
N GLU A 179 -29.25 -20.27 6.39
CA GLU A 179 -28.94 -20.61 4.99
C GLU A 179 -29.91 -19.95 3.98
N LEU A 180 -31.05 -19.44 4.44
CA LEU A 180 -32.07 -18.78 3.63
C LEU A 180 -31.87 -17.26 3.55
N GLY A 181 -30.92 -16.71 4.31
CA GLY A 181 -30.67 -15.27 4.39
C GLY A 181 -31.57 -14.53 5.40
N THR A 182 -32.22 -15.23 6.31
CA THR A 182 -32.85 -14.59 7.48
C THR A 182 -31.77 -14.12 8.42
N VAL A 183 -31.86 -12.85 8.86
CA VAL A 183 -30.92 -12.27 9.82
C VAL A 183 -31.65 -12.03 11.13
N THR A 184 -31.19 -12.65 12.21
CA THR A 184 -31.70 -12.41 13.56
C THR A 184 -30.66 -11.64 14.36
N VAL A 185 -31.02 -10.46 14.86
CA VAL A 185 -30.15 -9.66 15.73
C VAL A 185 -30.54 -9.92 17.19
N HIS A 186 -29.64 -10.57 17.92
CA HIS A 186 -29.81 -10.94 19.32
C HIS A 186 -29.41 -9.79 20.25
N GLU A 187 -28.37 -9.02 19.91
CA GLU A 187 -27.89 -7.88 20.70
C GLU A 187 -27.31 -6.81 19.78
N GLY A 188 -27.55 -5.53 20.10
CA GLY A 188 -27.01 -4.39 19.36
C GLY A 188 -27.92 -3.89 18.24
N SER A 189 -27.35 -3.07 17.37
CA SER A 189 -27.99 -2.60 16.13
C SER A 189 -26.97 -2.55 15.00
N ALA A 190 -27.45 -2.77 13.79
CA ALA A 190 -26.60 -2.75 12.61
C ALA A 190 -27.31 -2.12 11.42
N THR A 191 -26.52 -1.70 10.45
CA THR A 191 -27.00 -1.32 9.14
C THR A 191 -26.56 -2.36 8.12
N LEU A 192 -27.51 -2.88 7.35
CA LEU A 192 -27.24 -3.68 6.16
C LEU A 192 -27.13 -2.75 4.95
N HIS A 193 -25.94 -2.68 4.37
CA HIS A 193 -25.68 -2.04 3.08
C HIS A 193 -25.91 -3.04 1.96
N GLY A 194 -27.13 -3.04 1.40
CA GLY A 194 -27.53 -3.85 0.27
C GLY A 194 -27.27 -3.16 -1.08
N ALA A 195 -27.51 -3.88 -2.18
CA ALA A 195 -27.32 -3.35 -3.53
C ALA A 195 -28.33 -2.25 -3.92
N ALA A 196 -29.49 -2.20 -3.27
CA ALA A 196 -30.59 -1.28 -3.61
C ALA A 196 -30.85 -0.22 -2.53
N THR A 197 -30.82 -0.60 -1.25
CA THR A 197 -31.12 0.27 -0.12
C THR A 197 -30.35 -0.16 1.12
N ASP A 198 -30.04 0.81 1.96
CA ASP A 198 -29.58 0.57 3.32
C ASP A 198 -30.79 0.21 4.21
N THR A 199 -30.65 -0.83 5.02
CA THR A 199 -31.71 -1.31 5.92
C THR A 199 -31.19 -1.32 7.36
N GLU A 200 -31.87 -0.63 8.26
CA GLU A 200 -31.59 -0.68 9.69
C GLU A 200 -32.08 -2.01 10.28
N LEU A 201 -31.17 -2.74 10.93
CA LEU A 201 -31.40 -3.99 11.63
C LEU A 201 -31.34 -3.72 13.13
N GLY A 202 -32.51 -3.52 13.74
CA GLY A 202 -32.65 -3.51 15.20
C GLY A 202 -32.72 -4.91 15.78
N HIS A 203 -32.87 -5.02 17.10
CA HIS A 203 -33.12 -6.28 17.78
C HIS A 203 -34.34 -7.03 17.20
N GLY A 204 -34.21 -8.34 16.97
CA GLY A 204 -35.26 -9.19 16.42
C GLY A 204 -34.88 -9.86 15.10
N THR A 205 -35.84 -10.57 14.51
CA THR A 205 -35.67 -11.32 13.26
C THR A 205 -36.10 -10.49 12.06
N HIS A 206 -35.23 -10.44 11.05
CA HIS A 206 -35.41 -9.71 9.80
C HIS A 206 -35.30 -10.69 8.64
N VAL A 207 -36.39 -10.86 7.89
CA VAL A 207 -36.38 -11.65 6.66
C VAL A 207 -35.95 -10.75 5.53
N LEU A 208 -34.70 -10.91 5.09
CA LEU A 208 -34.16 -10.16 3.98
C LEU A 208 -34.36 -10.97 2.71
N ALA A 209 -35.30 -10.54 1.86
CA ALA A 209 -35.48 -11.18 0.57
C ALA A 209 -34.21 -10.97 -0.27
N PRO A 210 -33.68 -12.02 -0.93
CA PRO A 210 -32.58 -11.83 -1.88
C PRO A 210 -33.00 -10.80 -2.93
N PRO A 211 -32.07 -9.96 -3.43
CA PRO A 211 -32.39 -9.02 -4.48
C PRO A 211 -32.99 -9.79 -5.66
N GLN A 212 -34.28 -9.58 -5.90
CA GLN A 212 -34.98 -10.18 -7.02
C GLN A 212 -34.29 -9.68 -8.28
N LEU A 213 -33.41 -10.50 -8.86
CA LEU A 213 -32.82 -10.27 -10.17
C LEU A 213 -33.97 -10.16 -11.17
N GLY A 214 -34.33 -8.92 -11.49
CA GLY A 214 -35.20 -8.48 -12.56
C GLY A 214 -36.25 -9.48 -13.05
N ARG A 215 -37.44 -9.46 -12.45
CA ARG A 215 -38.68 -9.71 -13.21
C ARG A 215 -39.44 -8.40 -13.36
N GLN A 216 -39.20 -7.73 -14.49
CA GLN A 216 -40.25 -6.90 -15.08
C GLN A 216 -41.43 -7.81 -15.39
N GLU A 217 -42.50 -7.71 -14.61
CA GLU A 217 -43.86 -7.39 -15.06
C GLU A 217 -44.84 -7.75 -13.95
N GLY A 218 -45.40 -6.71 -13.33
CA GLY A 218 -46.72 -6.73 -12.70
C GLY A 218 -46.92 -7.65 -11.50
N LEU A 219 -46.52 -7.18 -10.31
CA LEU A 219 -47.32 -7.46 -9.12
C LEU A 219 -47.05 -6.39 -8.05
N ASP A 220 -48.07 -5.56 -7.80
CA ASP A 220 -48.19 -4.72 -6.62
C ASP A 220 -48.16 -5.62 -5.38
N VAL A 221 -47.14 -5.48 -4.54
CA VAL A 221 -47.18 -6.02 -3.18
C VAL A 221 -46.53 -5.02 -2.24
N ASP A 222 -47.35 -4.08 -1.76
CA ASP A 222 -47.23 -3.55 -0.41
C ASP A 222 -47.26 -4.72 0.58
N ALA A 223 -46.14 -5.05 1.20
CA ALA A 223 -46.09 -5.60 2.57
C ALA A 223 -44.64 -5.91 3.00
N VAL A 224 -44.05 -4.97 3.74
CA VAL A 224 -43.16 -5.35 4.85
C VAL A 224 -44.07 -5.45 6.06
N GLN A 225 -44.30 -6.67 6.58
CA GLN A 225 -44.96 -6.84 7.88
C GLN A 225 -43.96 -7.42 8.88
N PRO A 226 -43.80 -6.79 10.06
CA PRO A 226 -43.12 -7.43 11.18
C PRO A 226 -43.98 -8.58 11.71
N VAL A 227 -43.38 -9.76 11.85
CA VAL A 227 -43.98 -10.85 12.62
C VAL A 227 -43.66 -10.58 14.09
N LEU A 228 -44.68 -10.17 14.85
CA LEU A 228 -44.63 -10.11 16.30
C LEU A 228 -45.11 -11.45 16.85
N GLU A 229 -44.26 -12.16 17.61
CA GLU A 229 -44.69 -13.14 18.61
C GLU A 229 -44.89 -12.47 19.97
#